data_AF-A0A9Q3KRD7-F1
#
_entry.id   AF-A0A9Q3KRD7-F1
#
_cell.length_a   1.000
_cell.length_b   1.000
_cell.length_c   1.000
_cell.angle_alpha   90.00
_cell.angle_beta   90.00
_cell.angle_gamma   90.00
#
_symmetry.space_group_name_H-M   'P 1'
#
loop_
_entity.id
_entity.type
_entity.pdbx_description
1 polymer ?
#
loop_
_entity_poly.entity_id
_entity_poly.type
_entity_poly.pdbx_seq_one_letter_code
_entity_poly.pdbx_strand_id
1 'polypeptide(L)' 'MLSRADVFFSTEDYINEMEDIITRTRIGKTWNRIPMESKMVPKIPREDKRPERPVLKCHKCGSTSHLANT' A
#
# COMPACT_ATOMS: atom_id res chain seq x y z
N MET A 1 -1.79 38.68 -23.94
CA MET A 1 -2.98 38.70 -23.08
C MET A 1 -3.65 37.34 -23.22
N LEU A 2 -3.55 36.47 -22.21
CA LEU A 2 -4.27 35.20 -22.19
C LEU A 2 -5.40 35.34 -21.17
N SER A 3 -6.60 35.60 -21.65
CA SER A 3 -7.82 35.57 -20.84
C SER A 3 -8.07 34.11 -20.46
N ARG A 4 -7.60 33.75 -19.27
CA ARG A 4 -7.82 32.48 -18.57
C ARG A 4 -9.27 32.47 -18.07
N ALA A 5 -10.21 32.51 -19.00
CA ALA A 5 -11.63 32.40 -18.69
C ALA A 5 -11.81 31.11 -17.89
N ASP A 6 -12.43 31.25 -16.72
CA ASP A 6 -12.72 30.18 -15.78
C ASP A 6 -13.49 29.08 -16.51
N VAL A 7 -12.77 28.02 -16.89
CA VAL A 7 -13.38 26.82 -17.46
C VAL A 7 -14.10 26.15 -16.30
N PHE A 8 -15.40 26.41 -16.17
CA PHE A 8 -16.29 25.56 -15.40
C PHE A 8 -16.27 24.19 -16.08
N PHE A 9 -15.37 23.32 -15.63
CA PHE A 9 -15.40 21.91 -15.96
C PHE A 9 -16.65 21.33 -15.33
N SER A 10 -17.59 20.84 -16.15
CA SER A 10 -18.61 19.94 -15.63
C SER A 10 -17.90 18.76 -14.97
N THR A 11 -18.46 18.21 -13.90
CA THR A 11 -17.95 16.97 -13.29
C THR A 11 -17.78 15.87 -14.35
N GLU A 12 -18.66 15.87 -15.35
CA GLU A 12 -18.62 14.97 -16.50
C GLU A 12 -17.35 15.18 -17.35
N ASP A 13 -16.97 16.41 -17.63
CA ASP A 13 -15.78 16.74 -18.43
C ASP A 13 -14.51 16.31 -17.70
N TYR A 14 -14.47 16.50 -16.38
CA TYR A 14 -13.38 16.05 -15.54
C TYR A 14 -13.24 14.51 -15.54
N ILE A 15 -14.36 13.78 -15.44
CA ILE A 15 -14.36 12.32 -15.51
C ILE A 15 -13.85 11.85 -16.87
N ASN A 16 -14.35 12.42 -17.96
CA ASN A 16 -13.95 12.07 -19.32
C ASN A 16 -12.45 12.32 -19.57
N GLU A 17 -11.92 13.45 -19.08
CA GLU A 17 -10.48 13.75 -19.18
C GLU A 17 -9.63 12.73 -18.40
N MET A 18 -10.05 12.35 -17.19
CA MET A 18 -9.35 11.35 -16.39
C MET A 18 -9.37 9.96 -17.04
N GLU A 19 -10.49 9.55 -17.63
CA GLU A 19 -10.60 8.28 -18.36
C GLU A 19 -9.71 8.24 -19.62
N ASP A 20 -9.60 9.34 -20.35
CA ASP A 20 -8.67 9.47 -21.48
C ASP A 20 -7.22 9.34 -21.03
N ILE A 21 -6.84 10.03 -19.94
CA ILE A 21 -5.49 9.93 -19.36
C ILE A 21 -5.19 8.49 -18.97
N ILE A 22 -6.08 7.82 -18.23
CA ILE A 22 -5.91 6.42 -17.82
C ILE A 22 -5.77 5.50 -19.04
N THR A 23 -6.57 5.75 -20.09
CA THR A 23 -6.56 4.94 -21.31
C THR A 23 -5.26 5.09 -22.08
N ARG A 24 -4.79 6.33 -22.27
CA ARG A 24 -3.55 6.66 -22.98
C ARG A 24 -2.30 6.20 -22.24
N THR A 25 -2.24 6.48 -20.95
CA THR A 25 -1.06 6.18 -20.12
C THR A 25 -0.99 4.73 -19.66
N ARG A 26 -2.11 3.98 -19.76
CA ARG A 26 -2.26 2.62 -19.20
C ARG A 26 -2.02 2.55 -17.68
N ILE A 27 -2.06 3.70 -16.99
CA ILE A 27 -2.02 3.76 -15.53
C ILE A 27 -3.18 2.93 -14.98
N GLY A 28 -2.93 2.10 -13.97
CA GLY A 28 -3.97 1.25 -13.37
C GLY A 28 -4.27 -0.07 -14.10
N LYS A 29 -3.83 -0.27 -15.36
CA LYS A 29 -4.08 -1.53 -16.10
C LYS A 29 -3.26 -2.72 -15.62
N THR A 30 -2.21 -2.49 -14.82
CA THR A 30 -1.40 -3.55 -14.19
C THR A 30 -2.04 -4.17 -12.95
N TRP A 31 -3.26 -3.77 -12.57
CA TRP A 31 -3.99 -4.33 -11.42
C TRP A 31 -4.91 -5.49 -11.78
N ASN A 32 -4.79 -6.06 -12.99
CA ASN A 32 -5.52 -7.27 -13.34
C ASN A 32 -4.60 -8.50 -13.39
N ARG A 33 -4.78 -9.30 -12.34
CA ARG A 33 -4.40 -10.71 -12.18
C ARG A 33 -2.89 -10.96 -12.16
N ILE A 34 -2.34 -10.93 -10.95
CA ILE A 34 -1.41 -12.01 -10.58
C ILE A 34 -2.23 -13.31 -10.81
N PRO A 35 -1.89 -14.17 -11.78
CA PRO A 35 -2.53 -15.47 -11.82
C PRO A 35 -2.14 -16.12 -10.49
N MET A 36 -3.12 -16.57 -9.72
CA MET A 36 -2.89 -17.42 -8.55
C MET A 36 -2.42 -18.80 -9.05
N GLU A 37 -1.33 -18.81 -9.81
CA GLU A 37 -0.58 -20.01 -10.08
C GLU A 37 0.16 -20.30 -8.77
N SER A 38 -0.32 -21.34 -8.10
CA SER A 38 0.41 -22.11 -7.10
C SER A 38 1.73 -22.59 -7.71
N LYS A 39 2.71 -21.70 -7.82
CA LYS A 39 4.05 -21.99 -8.29
C LYS A 39 4.96 -22.05 -7.07
N MET A 40 5.29 -23.30 -6.73
CA MET A 40 6.44 -23.73 -5.94
C MET A 40 7.01 -22.66 -5.01
N VAL A 41 6.65 -22.77 -3.73
CA VAL A 41 7.42 -22.19 -2.64
C VAL A 41 8.90 -22.55 -2.89
N PRO A 42 9.79 -21.58 -3.13
CA PRO A 42 11.21 -21.87 -3.08
C PRO A 42 11.46 -22.50 -1.71
N LYS A 43 12.02 -23.70 -1.64
CA LYS A 43 12.56 -24.23 -0.38
C LYS A 43 13.74 -23.34 0.00
N ILE A 44 13.44 -22.16 0.54
CA ILE A 44 14.35 -21.39 1.37
C ILE A 44 14.76 -22.39 2.45
N PRO A 45 16.06 -22.68 2.63
CA PRO A 45 16.50 -23.42 3.80
C PRO A 45 15.89 -22.69 4.99
N ARG A 46 14.98 -23.36 5.71
CA ARG A 46 14.44 -22.81 6.95
C ARG A 46 15.61 -22.80 7.92
N GLU A 47 16.44 -21.77 7.85
CA GLU A 47 17.18 -21.37 9.02
C GLU A 47 16.10 -20.98 10.02
N ASP A 48 15.85 -21.85 11.00
CA ASP A 48 15.10 -21.56 12.22
C ASP A 48 15.86 -20.52 13.05
N LYS A 49 16.29 -19.41 12.44
CA LYS A 49 16.63 -18.18 13.13
C LYS A 49 15.31 -17.55 13.52
N ARG A 50 14.63 -18.17 14.49
CA ARG A 50 13.54 -17.52 15.22
C ARG A 50 14.16 -16.18 15.67
N PRO A 51 13.73 -15.03 15.14
CA PRO A 51 14.27 -13.77 15.62
C PRO A 51 13.96 -13.76 17.12
N GLU A 52 14.99 -13.63 17.95
CA GLU A 52 14.81 -13.49 19.40
C GLU A 52 13.78 -12.37 19.58
N ARG A 53 12.58 -12.73 20.03
CA ARG A 53 11.52 -11.74 20.18
C ARG A 53 12.03 -10.75 21.21
N PRO A 54 12.04 -9.43 20.91
CA PRO A 54 12.46 -8.46 21.89
C PRO A 54 11.58 -8.62 23.14
N VAL A 55 12.21 -8.81 24.30
CA VAL A 55 11.50 -8.99 25.56
C VAL A 55 10.78 -7.67 25.86
N LEU A 56 9.45 -7.70 25.78
CA LEU A 56 8.63 -6.55 26.11
C LEU A 56 8.75 -6.26 27.61
N LYS A 57 8.97 -4.99 27.94
CA LYS A 57 9.07 -4.50 29.33
C LYS A 57 8.07 -3.38 29.58
N CYS A 58 7.57 -3.29 30.80
CA CYS A 58 6.74 -2.20 31.28
C CYS A 58 7.44 -0.86 31.06
N HIS A 59 6.81 0.08 30.35
CA HIS A 59 7.41 1.40 30.12
C HIS A 59 7.45 2.27 31.39
N LYS A 60 6.65 1.96 32.42
CA LYS A 60 6.63 2.70 33.69
C LYS A 60 7.75 2.29 34.65
N CYS A 61 8.08 1.00 34.74
CA CYS A 61 9.04 0.48 35.74
C CYS A 61 10.15 -0.41 35.16
N GLY A 62 10.14 -0.71 33.86
CA GLY A 62 11.12 -1.56 33.21
C GLY A 62 10.99 -3.07 33.50
N SER A 63 9.99 -3.49 34.28
CA SER A 63 9.74 -4.92 34.59
C SER A 63 9.27 -5.70 33.37
N THR A 64 9.70 -6.95 33.25
CA THR A 64 9.22 -7.91 32.22
C THR A 64 8.01 -8.73 32.68
N SER A 65 7.62 -8.60 33.95
CA SER A 65 6.52 -9.36 34.56
C SER A 65 5.13 -8.81 34.20
N HIS A 66 5.03 -7.55 33.76
CA HIS A 66 3.77 -6.91 33.42
C HIS A 66 3.97 -5.84 32.34
N LEU A 67 2.87 -5.43 31.72
CA LEU A 67 2.82 -4.25 30.86
C LEU A 67 2.08 -3.13 31.61
N ALA A 68 2.42 -1.88 31.33
CA ALA A 68 1.72 -0.75 31.91
C ALA A 68 0.33 -0.62 31.29
N ASN A 69 -0.70 -0.52 32.13
CA ASN A 69 -2.04 -0.14 31.69
C ASN A 69 -2.10 1.37 31.41
N THR A 70 -2.82 1.74 30.34
CA THR A 70 -3.11 3.11 29.92
C THR A 70 -4.10 3.77 30.84
#